data_AF-A0A944ZTK0-F1
#
_entry.id   AF-A0A944ZTK0-F1
#
_cell.length_a   1.000
_cell.length_b   1.000
_cell.length_c   1.000
_cell.angle_alpha   90.00
_cell.angle_beta   90.00
_cell.angle_gamma   90.00
#
_symmetry.space_group_name_H-M   'P 1'
#
loop_
_entity.id
_entity.type
_entity.pdbx_description
1 polymer ?
#
loop_
_entity_poly.entity_id
_entity_poly.type
_entity_poly.pdbx_seq_one_letter_code
_entity_poly.pdbx_strand_id
1 'polypeptide(L)'
;MKSVRFILCMVFILSTSGTTFGHEEGAPFSGAISEPIKVHHAHIEDEQSLNFSFSDNFQKEEDSNKRFAFESSLELATTWNDDFNLGSEVLIPFSNKGNGDDRYALGDIEIWPIKYAFLNQPETILTGAMSISLPTGDKTYGFGEEQTKLGALLFFDQAWRNWFFGANAEFESVVSGPTETEVELAFAVSYSLIKGTDQGVAPSKPNQPIVPVLSLELISENIVSGLEKENDSLTVLPGIQLWSPVSGWQAALGAELPLSAYRNSDYQIHFKLRNHLDWGHWLK
;
A
#
# COMPACT_ATOMS: atom_id res chain seq x y z
N MET A 1 22.13 10.53 -8.73
CA MET A 1 22.09 9.99 -10.12
C MET A 1 21.73 8.50 -10.22
N LYS A 2 22.08 7.64 -9.24
CA LYS A 2 21.72 6.20 -9.27
C LYS A 2 20.22 5.95 -9.01
N SER A 3 19.62 6.66 -8.06
CA SER A 3 18.20 6.53 -7.69
C SER A 3 17.25 6.91 -8.84
N VAL A 4 17.57 7.97 -9.59
CA VAL A 4 16.80 8.39 -10.78
C VAL A 4 16.81 7.31 -11.88
N ARG A 5 17.94 6.61 -12.07
CA ARG A 5 18.01 5.50 -13.04
C ARG A 5 17.17 4.30 -12.62
N PHE A 6 17.13 4.00 -11.31
CA PHE A 6 16.31 2.93 -10.78
C PHE A 6 14.81 3.23 -10.94
N ILE A 7 14.37 4.44 -10.57
CA ILE A 7 13.00 4.91 -10.77
C ILE A 7 12.61 4.86 -12.25
N LEU A 8 13.50 5.32 -13.15
CA LEU A 8 13.24 5.26 -14.60
C LEU A 8 13.16 3.82 -15.12
N CYS A 9 13.98 2.88 -14.62
CA CYS A 9 13.88 1.47 -14.98
C CYS A 9 12.57 0.84 -14.48
N MET A 10 12.15 1.15 -13.25
CA MET A 10 10.87 0.71 -12.69
C MET A 10 9.69 1.21 -13.53
N VAL A 11 9.64 2.51 -13.82
CA VAL A 11 8.62 3.12 -14.69
C VAL A 11 8.64 2.50 -16.10
N PHE A 12 9.82 2.18 -16.65
CA PHE A 12 9.95 1.53 -17.96
C PHE A 12 9.41 0.10 -17.97
N ILE A 13 9.70 -0.70 -16.94
CA ILE A 13 9.15 -2.06 -16.81
C ILE A 13 7.62 -2.00 -16.74
N LEU A 14 7.07 -1.09 -15.92
CA LEU A 14 5.62 -0.95 -15.72
C LEU A 14 4.88 -0.41 -16.95
N SER A 15 5.55 0.38 -17.79
CA SER A 15 4.95 0.98 -18.99
C SER A 15 5.06 0.09 -20.24
N THR A 16 5.80 -1.02 -20.17
CA THR A 16 5.93 -1.98 -21.28
C THR A 16 5.06 -3.22 -21.14
N SER A 17 4.48 -3.43 -19.96
CA SER A 17 3.48 -4.43 -19.64
C SER A 17 2.07 -3.91 -20.00
N GLY A 18 1.25 -4.75 -20.65
CA GLY A 18 0.06 -4.36 -21.41
C GLY A 18 -1.03 -3.59 -20.66
N THR A 19 -1.93 -2.94 -21.39
CA THR A 19 -3.06 -2.22 -20.80
C THR A 19 -4.12 -3.21 -20.32
N THR A 20 -4.39 -3.29 -19.02
CA THR A 20 -5.63 -3.89 -18.53
C THR A 20 -6.56 -2.81 -17.95
N PHE A 21 -7.74 -3.19 -17.48
CA PHE A 21 -8.79 -2.26 -17.10
C PHE A 21 -8.64 -1.83 -15.63
N GLY A 22 -9.52 -0.95 -15.15
CA GLY A 22 -9.47 -0.46 -13.76
C GLY A 22 -9.70 -1.44 -12.64
N HIS A 23 -10.04 -2.67 -12.99
CA HIS A 23 -10.00 -3.90 -12.22
C HIS A 23 -9.57 -4.98 -13.22
N GLU A 24 -9.04 -6.10 -12.73
CA GLU A 24 -8.67 -7.21 -13.59
C GLU A 24 -9.88 -7.67 -14.44
N GLU A 25 -9.63 -8.14 -15.66
CA GLU A 25 -10.72 -8.60 -16.50
C GLU A 25 -11.44 -9.81 -15.88
N GLY A 26 -12.74 -9.67 -15.63
CA GLY A 26 -13.55 -10.71 -14.98
C GLY A 26 -13.80 -10.44 -13.49
N ALA A 27 -13.09 -9.48 -12.89
CA ALA A 27 -13.28 -9.12 -11.50
C ALA A 27 -14.71 -8.60 -11.22
N PRO A 28 -15.38 -9.10 -10.17
CA PRO A 28 -16.75 -8.74 -9.86
C PRO A 28 -16.87 -7.44 -9.04
N PHE A 29 -15.76 -6.75 -8.77
CA PHE A 29 -15.69 -5.68 -7.78
C PHE A 29 -16.35 -4.39 -8.25
N SER A 30 -16.90 -3.65 -7.28
CA SER A 30 -17.46 -2.33 -7.54
C SER A 30 -16.35 -1.36 -7.86
N GLY A 31 -16.47 -0.63 -8.97
CA GLY A 31 -15.47 0.39 -9.34
C GLY A 31 -15.38 1.58 -8.37
N ALA A 32 -16.23 1.61 -7.33
CA ALA A 32 -16.12 2.58 -6.25
C ALA A 32 -15.14 2.16 -5.15
N ILE A 33 -14.78 0.87 -5.07
CA ILE A 33 -13.65 0.42 -4.24
C ILE A 33 -12.43 1.13 -4.79
N SER A 34 -11.99 2.14 -4.06
CA SER A 34 -10.84 2.96 -4.43
C SER A 34 -9.56 2.27 -3.98
N GLU A 35 -8.44 2.82 -4.44
CA GLU A 35 -7.12 2.42 -3.96
C GLU A 35 -6.58 3.49 -3.04
N PRO A 36 -6.71 3.31 -1.70
CA PRO A 36 -6.12 4.24 -0.77
C PRO A 36 -4.59 4.23 -0.89
N ILE A 37 -3.97 5.24 -0.30
CA ILE A 37 -2.54 5.47 -0.40
C ILE A 37 -1.78 4.51 0.52
N LYS A 38 -2.20 4.35 1.78
CA LYS A 38 -1.60 3.43 2.76
C LYS A 38 -2.53 2.28 3.14
N VAL A 39 -3.84 2.54 3.27
CA VAL A 39 -4.81 1.47 3.55
C VAL A 39 -4.86 0.51 2.36
N HIS A 40 -4.46 -0.73 2.61
CA HIS A 40 -4.51 -1.82 1.64
C HIS A 40 -5.97 -2.26 1.41
N HIS A 41 -6.43 -2.28 0.16
CA HIS A 41 -7.76 -2.81 -0.21
C HIS A 41 -7.85 -4.33 0.02
N ALA A 42 -9.05 -4.86 0.20
CA ALA A 42 -9.29 -6.26 0.49
C ALA A 42 -9.37 -7.16 -0.75
N HIS A 43 -9.69 -6.63 -1.94
CA HIS A 43 -9.75 -7.47 -3.14
C HIS A 43 -8.39 -8.02 -3.57
N ILE A 44 -8.42 -9.16 -4.28
CA ILE A 44 -7.22 -9.83 -4.79
C ILE A 44 -7.29 -9.78 -6.31
N GLU A 45 -6.31 -9.15 -6.94
CA GLU A 45 -6.18 -9.06 -8.39
C GLU A 45 -4.69 -9.08 -8.75
N ASP A 46 -4.40 -9.30 -10.03
CA ASP A 46 -3.07 -9.08 -10.57
C ASP A 46 -2.75 -7.58 -10.68
N GLU A 47 -1.83 -7.12 -9.85
CA GLU A 47 -1.58 -5.69 -9.64
C GLU A 47 -0.11 -5.36 -9.45
N GLN A 48 0.21 -4.10 -9.73
CA GLN A 48 1.51 -3.54 -9.43
C GLN A 48 1.40 -2.08 -9.06
N SER A 49 2.16 -1.72 -8.02
CA SER A 49 2.24 -0.34 -7.57
C SER A 49 3.66 0.12 -7.33
N LEU A 50 3.92 1.38 -7.67
CA LEU A 50 5.05 2.14 -7.18
C LEU A 50 4.56 3.20 -6.21
N ASN A 51 5.07 3.12 -4.99
CA ASN A 51 4.80 4.09 -3.96
C ASN A 51 6.04 4.94 -3.73
N PHE A 52 5.85 6.21 -3.42
CA PHE A 52 6.89 7.16 -3.09
C PHE A 52 6.46 7.97 -1.89
N SER A 53 7.32 8.09 -0.89
CA SER A 53 7.09 8.93 0.28
C SER A 53 8.25 9.91 0.47
N PHE A 54 7.89 11.14 0.82
CA PHE A 54 8.81 12.23 1.07
C PHE A 54 8.56 12.77 2.47
N SER A 55 9.50 12.52 3.38
CA SER A 55 9.39 12.93 4.78
C SER A 55 10.21 14.18 5.03
N ASP A 56 9.56 15.22 5.53
CA ASP A 56 10.23 16.43 6.00
C ASP A 56 10.61 16.31 7.48
N ASN A 57 11.78 16.83 7.82
CA ASN A 57 12.33 16.76 9.18
C ASN A 57 12.30 15.35 9.79
N PHE A 58 12.54 14.33 8.96
CA PHE A 58 12.66 12.95 9.40
C PHE A 58 13.75 12.82 10.45
N GLN A 59 13.41 12.17 11.56
CA GLN A 59 14.29 11.93 12.68
C GLN A 59 14.35 10.43 12.95
N LYS A 60 15.55 9.85 12.90
CA LYS A 60 15.78 8.48 13.39
C LYS A 60 15.75 8.50 14.91
N GLU A 61 15.21 7.46 15.54
CA GLU A 61 15.06 7.40 17.01
C GLU A 61 16.36 7.69 17.77
N GLU A 62 17.49 7.21 17.25
CA GLU A 62 18.80 7.33 17.88
C GLU A 62 19.54 8.65 17.54
N ASP A 63 18.99 9.50 16.66
CA ASP A 63 19.65 10.72 16.17
C ASP A 63 18.83 11.98 16.51
N SER A 64 19.50 13.04 16.98
CA SER A 64 18.87 14.35 17.18
C SER A 64 18.76 15.17 15.88
N ASN A 65 19.37 14.71 14.79
CA ASN A 65 19.42 15.43 13.53
C ASN A 65 18.18 15.14 12.68
N LYS A 66 17.43 16.20 12.38
CA LYS A 66 16.33 16.19 11.42
C LYS A 66 16.85 16.31 10.00
N ARG A 67 16.36 15.45 9.10
CA ARG A 67 16.81 15.38 7.71
C ARG A 67 15.65 15.09 6.78
N PHE A 68 15.84 15.30 5.49
CA PHE A 68 14.89 14.83 4.50
C PHE A 68 15.06 13.34 4.28
N ALA A 69 13.96 12.58 4.28
CA ALA A 69 13.97 11.17 3.89
C ALA A 69 13.08 10.94 2.67
N PHE A 70 13.53 10.04 1.81
CA PHE A 70 12.84 9.61 0.61
C PHE A 70 12.79 8.09 0.59
N GLU A 71 11.58 7.56 0.45
CA GLU A 71 11.32 6.14 0.34
C GLU A 71 10.53 5.86 -0.93
N SER A 72 10.75 4.67 -1.50
CA SER A 72 9.87 4.11 -2.51
C SER A 72 9.66 2.64 -2.26
N SER A 73 8.55 2.09 -2.75
CA SER A 73 8.33 0.66 -2.73
C SER A 73 7.75 0.18 -4.06
N LEU A 74 8.09 -1.06 -4.39
CA LEU A 74 7.42 -1.82 -5.44
C LEU A 74 6.52 -2.85 -4.78
N GLU A 75 5.25 -2.84 -5.15
CA GLU A 75 4.23 -3.79 -4.74
C GLU A 75 3.84 -4.61 -5.97
N LEU A 76 3.77 -5.94 -5.82
CA LEU A 76 3.32 -6.86 -6.87
C LEU A 76 2.35 -7.86 -6.23
N ALA A 77 1.11 -7.87 -6.70
CA ALA A 77 0.09 -8.84 -6.30
C ALA A 77 -0.31 -9.72 -7.48
N THR A 78 -0.71 -10.95 -7.18
CA THR A 78 -1.23 -11.88 -8.18
C THR A 78 -2.40 -12.71 -7.65
N THR A 79 -3.42 -12.91 -8.49
CA THR A 79 -4.51 -13.85 -8.27
C THR A 79 -4.13 -15.25 -8.77
N TRP A 80 -4.55 -16.28 -8.03
CA TRP A 80 -4.24 -17.67 -8.33
C TRP A 80 -5.44 -18.41 -8.95
N ASN A 81 -6.61 -17.76 -9.01
CA ASN A 81 -7.82 -18.34 -9.58
C ASN A 81 -8.76 -17.30 -10.19
N ASP A 82 -9.65 -17.78 -11.05
CA ASP A 82 -10.65 -16.96 -11.76
C ASP A 82 -11.77 -16.44 -10.83
N ASP A 83 -11.84 -16.92 -9.59
CA ASP A 83 -12.80 -16.49 -8.58
C ASP A 83 -12.26 -15.33 -7.71
N PHE A 84 -11.03 -14.87 -7.95
CA PHE A 84 -10.39 -13.74 -7.26
C PHE A 84 -10.38 -13.86 -5.74
N ASN A 85 -10.30 -15.09 -5.20
CA ASN A 85 -10.39 -15.34 -3.76
C ASN A 85 -9.10 -15.88 -3.14
N LEU A 86 -8.08 -16.14 -3.96
CA LEU A 86 -6.79 -16.64 -3.52
C LEU A 86 -5.69 -15.92 -4.29
N GLY A 87 -4.68 -15.44 -3.59
CA GLY A 87 -3.56 -14.75 -4.22
C GLY A 87 -2.31 -14.68 -3.36
N SER A 88 -1.32 -13.95 -3.85
CA SER A 88 -0.10 -13.60 -3.13
C SER A 88 0.33 -12.18 -3.43
N GLU A 89 1.18 -11.63 -2.56
CA GLU A 89 1.74 -10.30 -2.76
C GLU A 89 3.18 -10.22 -2.26
N VAL A 90 3.94 -9.29 -2.82
CA VAL A 90 5.28 -8.94 -2.35
C VAL A 90 5.45 -7.42 -2.36
N LEU A 91 6.01 -6.91 -1.26
CA LEU A 91 6.39 -5.51 -1.08
C LEU A 91 7.92 -5.42 -0.97
N ILE A 92 8.52 -4.61 -1.84
CA ILE A 92 9.97 -4.41 -1.92
C ILE A 92 10.28 -2.94 -1.63
N PRO A 93 10.68 -2.59 -0.39
CA PRO A 93 10.97 -1.22 -0.01
C PRO A 93 12.40 -0.81 -0.37
N PHE A 94 12.56 0.47 -0.70
CA PHE A 94 13.83 1.14 -0.92
C PHE A 94 13.80 2.51 -0.24
N SER A 95 14.86 2.89 0.44
CA SER A 95 14.88 4.18 1.14
C SER A 95 16.28 4.76 1.17
N ASN A 96 16.37 6.08 1.35
CA ASN A 96 17.60 6.71 1.81
C ASN A 96 17.67 6.81 3.34
N LYS A 97 16.56 6.54 4.04
CA LYS A 97 16.37 6.67 5.49
C LYS A 97 16.91 7.97 6.07
N GLY A 98 16.94 9.06 5.28
CA GLY A 98 17.57 10.32 5.69
C GLY A 98 19.07 10.22 6.02
N ASN A 99 19.80 9.26 5.44
CA ASN A 99 21.26 9.19 5.57
C ASN A 99 21.92 10.35 4.80
N GLY A 100 22.85 11.04 5.45
CA GLY A 100 23.50 12.25 4.92
C GLY A 100 24.50 12.01 3.77
N ASP A 101 24.72 10.76 3.37
CA ASP A 101 25.61 10.37 2.28
C ASP A 101 24.86 9.95 1.01
N ASP A 102 23.57 10.29 0.90
CA ASP A 102 22.70 10.02 -0.25
C ASP A 102 22.63 8.53 -0.65
N ARG A 103 22.95 7.62 0.27
CA ARG A 103 22.75 6.18 0.03
C ARG A 103 21.28 5.88 -0.16
N TYR A 104 20.97 5.12 -1.20
CA TYR A 104 19.64 4.61 -1.50
C TYR A 104 19.74 3.10 -1.65
N ALA A 105 19.04 2.36 -0.79
CA ALA A 105 19.23 0.92 -0.67
C ALA A 105 17.90 0.20 -0.40
N LEU A 106 17.95 -1.12 -0.60
CA LEU A 106 16.89 -2.08 -0.32
C LEU A 106 16.63 -2.16 1.19
N GLY A 107 15.37 -2.20 1.58
CA GLY A 107 14.94 -2.51 2.94
C GLY A 107 14.52 -3.97 3.13
N ASP A 108 13.81 -4.24 4.22
CA ASP A 108 13.29 -5.59 4.50
C ASP A 108 12.09 -5.90 3.58
N ILE A 109 12.21 -6.97 2.80
CA ILE A 109 11.17 -7.39 1.86
C ILE A 109 10.08 -8.11 2.63
N GLU A 110 8.83 -7.75 2.34
CA GLU A 110 7.68 -8.42 2.90
C GLU A 110 6.99 -9.25 1.82
N ILE A 111 6.61 -10.48 2.18
CA ILE A 111 5.85 -11.37 1.32
C ILE A 111 4.57 -11.81 2.01
N TRP A 112 3.47 -11.79 1.27
CA TRP A 112 2.18 -12.35 1.65
C TRP A 112 1.95 -13.59 0.80
N PRO A 113 2.50 -14.75 1.18
CA PRO A 113 2.47 -15.94 0.33
C PRO A 113 1.03 -16.44 0.08
N ILE A 114 0.11 -16.18 1.00
CA ILE A 114 -1.30 -16.56 0.87
C ILE A 114 -2.16 -15.39 1.36
N LYS A 115 -2.95 -14.84 0.45
CA LYS A 115 -4.12 -13.98 0.72
C LYS A 115 -5.37 -14.78 0.38
N TYR A 116 -6.38 -14.75 1.24
CA TYR A 116 -7.64 -15.46 1.02
C TYR A 116 -8.86 -14.60 1.36
N ALA A 117 -9.77 -14.46 0.40
CA ALA A 117 -11.03 -13.73 0.59
C ALA A 117 -12.09 -14.66 1.21
N PHE A 118 -12.38 -14.46 2.50
CA PHE A 118 -13.46 -15.17 3.23
C PHE A 118 -14.85 -14.75 2.76
N LEU A 119 -14.97 -13.50 2.34
CA LEU A 119 -16.15 -12.92 1.70
C LEU A 119 -15.68 -12.19 0.45
N ASN A 120 -16.26 -12.52 -0.70
CA ASN A 120 -15.85 -11.94 -1.98
C ASN A 120 -17.07 -11.53 -2.80
N GLN A 121 -17.71 -10.43 -2.42
CA GLN A 121 -18.88 -9.87 -3.10
C GLN A 121 -18.52 -8.56 -3.79
N PRO A 122 -19.27 -8.14 -4.83
CA PRO A 122 -18.99 -6.91 -5.57
C PRO A 122 -18.78 -5.65 -4.69
N GLU A 123 -19.53 -5.52 -3.61
CA GLU A 123 -19.49 -4.34 -2.73
C GLU A 123 -18.93 -4.64 -1.33
N THR A 124 -18.66 -5.90 -0.98
CA THR A 124 -18.23 -6.27 0.36
C THR A 124 -17.21 -7.39 0.30
N ILE A 125 -16.01 -7.11 0.78
CA ILE A 125 -14.88 -8.04 0.69
C ILE A 125 -14.20 -8.12 2.05
N LEU A 126 -13.86 -9.33 2.47
CA LEU A 126 -13.10 -9.58 3.69
C LEU A 126 -12.00 -10.58 3.36
N THR A 127 -10.75 -10.13 3.48
CA THR A 127 -9.57 -10.90 3.11
C THR A 127 -8.62 -11.00 4.28
N GLY A 128 -8.10 -12.20 4.51
CA GLY A 128 -7.01 -12.43 5.45
C GLY A 128 -5.72 -12.73 4.71
N ALA A 129 -4.59 -12.35 5.30
CA ALA A 129 -3.27 -12.71 4.83
C ALA A 129 -2.33 -13.06 6.00
N MET A 130 -1.30 -13.84 5.68
CA MET A 130 -0.14 -14.00 6.56
C MET A 130 1.03 -13.27 5.90
N SER A 131 1.71 -12.40 6.65
CA SER A 131 2.95 -11.75 6.18
C SER A 131 4.19 -12.44 6.72
N ILE A 132 5.26 -12.33 5.94
CA ILE A 132 6.61 -12.69 6.34
C ILE A 132 7.52 -11.53 5.92
N SER A 133 8.04 -10.79 6.88
CA SER A 133 9.09 -9.81 6.64
C SER A 133 10.45 -10.47 6.74
N LEU A 134 11.29 -10.27 5.73
CA LEU A 134 12.60 -10.89 5.58
C LEU A 134 13.72 -9.89 5.89
N PRO A 135 14.80 -10.30 6.60
CA PRO A 135 15.91 -9.44 6.97
C PRO A 135 16.85 -9.18 5.78
N THR A 136 16.36 -8.52 4.74
CA THR A 136 17.08 -8.26 3.49
C THR A 136 17.74 -6.88 3.45
N GLY A 137 17.29 -5.96 4.30
CA GLY A 137 17.85 -4.62 4.44
C GLY A 137 19.12 -4.60 5.30
N ASP A 138 20.00 -3.65 5.02
CA ASP A 138 21.24 -3.47 5.77
C ASP A 138 21.01 -2.62 7.04
N LYS A 139 21.05 -3.27 8.20
CA LYS A 139 20.92 -2.61 9.51
C LYS A 139 22.03 -1.63 9.82
N THR A 140 23.24 -1.83 9.30
CA THR A 140 24.38 -0.91 9.52
C THR A 140 24.03 0.53 9.13
N TYR A 141 23.14 0.69 8.15
CA TYR A 141 22.70 1.98 7.64
C TYR A 141 21.23 2.28 7.94
N GLY A 142 20.57 1.41 8.72
CA GLY A 142 19.16 1.52 9.13
C GLY A 142 18.16 1.20 8.03
N PHE A 143 18.55 0.43 7.00
CA PHE A 143 17.64 0.03 5.92
C PHE A 143 16.83 -1.21 6.25
N GLY A 144 17.28 -2.04 7.17
CA GLY A 144 16.54 -3.19 7.71
C GLY A 144 16.84 -3.39 9.19
N GLU A 145 16.15 -4.34 9.80
CA GLU A 145 16.17 -4.56 11.24
C GLU A 145 17.03 -5.77 11.65
N GLU A 146 17.49 -6.57 10.67
CA GLU A 146 18.05 -7.93 10.86
C GLU A 146 17.06 -8.88 11.55
N GLN A 147 15.77 -8.65 11.35
CA GLN A 147 14.70 -9.41 11.98
C GLN A 147 13.86 -10.15 10.96
N THR A 148 13.28 -11.26 11.37
CA THR A 148 12.18 -11.89 10.65
C THR A 148 10.92 -11.65 11.44
N LYS A 149 9.91 -11.03 10.80
CA LYS A 149 8.58 -10.82 11.38
C LYS A 149 7.57 -11.75 10.72
N LEU A 150 6.62 -12.23 11.50
CA LEU A 150 5.42 -12.89 11.01
C LEU A 150 4.22 -12.04 11.38
N GLY A 151 3.38 -11.75 10.40
CA GLY A 151 2.15 -10.99 10.61
C GLY A 151 0.90 -11.75 10.25
N ALA A 152 -0.20 -11.36 10.89
CA ALA A 152 -1.55 -11.75 10.54
C ALA A 152 -2.33 -10.49 10.20
N LEU A 153 -2.87 -10.44 8.99
CA LEU A 153 -3.49 -9.26 8.41
C LEU A 153 -4.94 -9.56 8.05
N LEU A 154 -5.80 -8.57 8.26
CA LEU A 154 -7.21 -8.61 7.91
C LEU A 154 -7.59 -7.30 7.23
N PHE A 155 -8.18 -7.42 6.04
CA PHE A 155 -8.59 -6.31 5.19
C PHE A 155 -10.08 -6.39 4.93
N PHE A 156 -10.78 -5.27 5.04
CA PHE A 156 -12.21 -5.17 4.79
C PHE A 156 -12.53 -4.00 3.87
N ASP A 157 -13.25 -4.29 2.79
CA ASP A 157 -13.78 -3.28 1.88
C ASP A 157 -15.30 -3.30 1.91
N GLN A 158 -15.89 -2.10 1.95
CA GLN A 158 -17.30 -1.88 1.73
C GLN A 158 -17.50 -0.72 0.76
N ALA A 159 -18.11 -1.00 -0.39
CA ALA A 159 -18.60 0.02 -1.30
C ALA A 159 -20.11 0.21 -1.17
N TRP A 160 -20.57 1.42 -1.47
CA TRP A 160 -21.98 1.71 -1.69
C TRP A 160 -22.10 2.87 -2.67
N ARG A 161 -22.58 2.57 -3.88
CA ARG A 161 -22.63 3.55 -4.98
C ARG A 161 -21.24 4.14 -5.22
N ASN A 162 -21.03 5.42 -4.91
CA ASN A 162 -19.76 6.13 -5.10
C ASN A 162 -18.90 6.18 -3.84
N TRP A 163 -19.40 5.67 -2.72
CA TRP A 163 -18.70 5.65 -1.45
C TRP A 163 -17.93 4.36 -1.30
N PHE A 164 -16.76 4.48 -0.67
CA PHE A 164 -15.98 3.35 -0.21
C PHE A 164 -15.54 3.58 1.23
N PHE A 165 -15.52 2.49 1.99
CA PHE A 165 -14.95 2.37 3.31
C PHE A 165 -14.02 1.16 3.33
N GLY A 166 -12.77 1.40 3.76
CA GLY A 166 -11.76 0.36 3.94
C GLY A 166 -11.33 0.28 5.41
N ALA A 167 -11.00 -0.91 5.89
CA ALA A 167 -10.43 -1.11 7.21
C ALA A 167 -9.39 -2.23 7.22
N ASN A 168 -8.24 -1.96 7.85
CA ASN A 168 -7.15 -2.90 8.01
C ASN A 168 -6.88 -3.12 9.49
N ALA A 169 -6.59 -4.37 9.84
CA ALA A 169 -6.06 -4.74 11.13
C ALA A 169 -4.88 -5.68 10.92
N GLU A 170 -3.75 -5.31 11.51
CA GLU A 170 -2.50 -6.06 11.38
C GLU A 170 -1.92 -6.30 12.76
N PHE A 171 -1.38 -7.50 12.93
CA PHE A 171 -0.62 -7.91 14.09
C PHE A 171 0.67 -8.55 13.60
N GLU A 172 1.81 -7.96 13.97
CA GLU A 172 3.13 -8.48 13.61
C GLU A 172 3.93 -8.85 14.86
N SER A 173 4.74 -9.91 14.75
CA SER A 173 5.62 -10.34 15.82
C SER A 173 6.97 -10.80 15.29
N VAL A 174 8.03 -10.36 15.98
CA VAL A 174 9.41 -10.75 15.65
C VAL A 174 9.68 -12.18 16.11
N VAL A 175 10.03 -13.05 15.16
CA VAL A 175 10.36 -14.46 15.42
C VAL A 175 11.85 -14.76 15.40
N SER A 176 12.67 -13.82 14.91
CA SER A 176 14.13 -13.90 14.95
C SER A 176 14.70 -12.50 15.22
N GLY A 177 15.41 -12.34 16.34
CA GLY A 177 15.99 -11.06 16.78
C GLY A 177 15.43 -10.59 18.13
N PRO A 178 15.64 -9.32 18.51
CA PRO A 178 14.98 -8.70 19.65
C PRO A 178 13.46 -8.80 19.52
N THR A 179 12.78 -9.31 20.55
CA THR A 179 11.34 -9.52 20.49
C THR A 179 10.59 -8.19 20.53
N GLU A 180 9.79 -7.96 19.51
CA GLU A 180 8.85 -6.84 19.41
C GLU A 180 7.51 -7.36 18.87
N THR A 181 6.44 -6.65 19.18
CA THR A 181 5.09 -6.95 18.70
C THR A 181 4.35 -5.65 18.47
N GLU A 182 3.79 -5.53 17.28
CA GLU A 182 3.19 -4.32 16.74
C GLU A 182 1.76 -4.62 16.31
N VAL A 183 0.89 -3.62 16.46
CA VAL A 183 -0.49 -3.66 16.00
C VAL A 183 -0.77 -2.40 15.21
N GLU A 184 -1.20 -2.56 13.96
CA GLU A 184 -1.69 -1.48 13.13
C GLU A 184 -3.20 -1.59 12.93
N LEU A 185 -3.88 -0.46 13.03
CA LEU A 185 -5.26 -0.28 12.62
C LEU A 185 -5.33 0.89 11.65
N ALA A 186 -5.87 0.65 10.46
CA ALA A 186 -6.00 1.69 9.45
C ALA A 186 -7.42 1.72 8.88
N PHE A 187 -7.92 2.92 8.57
CA PHE A 187 -9.26 3.14 8.04
C PHE A 187 -9.22 4.11 6.87
N ALA A 188 -9.99 3.83 5.83
CA ALA A 188 -10.14 4.71 4.67
C ALA A 188 -11.62 5.03 4.46
N VAL A 189 -11.90 6.27 4.07
CA VAL A 189 -13.17 6.64 3.42
C VAL A 189 -12.85 7.37 2.13
N SER A 190 -13.56 7.04 1.06
CA SER A 190 -13.40 7.75 -0.20
C SER A 190 -14.73 7.96 -0.93
N TYR A 191 -14.69 8.92 -1.86
CA TYR A 191 -15.79 9.21 -2.77
C TYR A 191 -15.28 9.31 -4.20
N SER A 192 -15.77 8.41 -5.04
CA SER A 192 -15.40 8.31 -6.46
C SER A 192 -16.41 9.04 -7.34
N LEU A 193 -15.97 9.91 -8.24
CA LEU A 193 -16.84 10.69 -9.14
C LEU A 193 -17.29 9.86 -10.35
N ILE A 194 -17.88 8.69 -10.08
CA ILE A 194 -18.43 7.78 -11.07
C ILE A 194 -19.84 8.23 -11.45
N LYS A 195 -20.13 8.23 -12.74
CA LYS A 195 -21.42 8.59 -13.33
C LYS A 195 -22.30 7.34 -13.45
N GLY A 196 -23.60 7.52 -13.23
CA GLY A 196 -24.59 6.47 -13.47
C GLY A 196 -24.72 5.43 -12.35
N THR A 197 -24.37 5.78 -11.12
CA THR A 197 -24.47 4.90 -9.94
C THR A 197 -25.81 4.98 -9.21
N ASP A 198 -26.82 5.57 -9.86
CA ASP A 198 -28.12 5.89 -9.27
C ASP A 198 -28.97 4.64 -8.96
N GLN A 199 -28.66 3.49 -9.56
CA GLN A 199 -29.51 2.28 -9.51
C GLN A 199 -28.80 0.98 -9.09
N GLY A 200 -27.60 1.04 -8.52
CA GLY A 200 -26.93 -0.18 -8.04
C GLY A 200 -25.44 0.00 -7.75
N VAL A 201 -24.74 -1.13 -7.80
CA VAL A 201 -23.28 -1.23 -7.68
C VAL A 201 -22.60 -0.31 -8.68
N ALA A 202 -21.59 0.45 -8.27
CA ALA A 202 -20.82 1.22 -9.25
C ALA A 202 -20.15 0.28 -10.26
N PRO A 203 -20.25 0.56 -11.57
CA PRO A 203 -19.67 -0.30 -12.58
C PRO A 203 -18.16 -0.42 -12.36
N SER A 204 -17.61 -1.62 -12.46
CA SER A 204 -16.17 -1.89 -12.40
C SER A 204 -15.39 -1.14 -13.50
N LYS A 205 -16.05 -0.86 -14.63
CA LYS A 205 -15.50 -0.16 -15.79
C LYS A 205 -16.44 0.99 -16.21
N PRO A 206 -16.49 2.09 -15.46
CA PRO A 206 -17.34 3.21 -15.85
C PRO A 206 -16.89 3.77 -17.20
N ASN A 207 -17.84 4.17 -18.03
CA ASN A 207 -17.57 4.79 -19.32
C ASN A 207 -17.15 6.26 -19.14
N GLN A 208 -15.99 6.44 -18.51
CA GLN A 208 -15.34 7.71 -18.22
C GLN A 208 -13.86 7.58 -18.57
N PRO A 209 -13.23 8.59 -19.20
CA PRO A 209 -11.81 8.56 -19.47
C PRO A 209 -10.98 8.66 -18.18
N ILE A 210 -11.49 9.43 -17.21
CA ILE A 210 -10.90 9.68 -15.90
C ILE A 210 -12.03 9.73 -14.86
N VAL A 211 -11.78 9.12 -13.70
CA VAL A 211 -12.59 9.17 -12.48
C VAL A 211 -11.73 9.78 -11.38
N PRO A 212 -12.02 11.02 -10.96
CA PRO A 212 -11.43 11.59 -9.75
C PRO A 212 -12.01 10.90 -8.51
N VAL A 213 -11.15 10.70 -7.51
CA VAL A 213 -11.51 10.13 -6.20
C VAL A 213 -10.90 11.01 -5.12
N LEU A 214 -11.68 11.32 -4.09
CA LEU A 214 -11.22 12.01 -2.89
C LEU A 214 -11.18 10.99 -1.76
N SER A 215 -10.07 10.92 -1.03
CA SER A 215 -9.89 9.99 0.08
C SER A 215 -9.46 10.68 1.36
N LEU A 216 -9.76 10.03 2.47
CA LEU A 216 -9.24 10.36 3.78
C LEU A 216 -8.91 9.04 4.48
N GLU A 217 -7.67 8.92 4.95
CA GLU A 217 -7.21 7.77 5.70
C GLU A 217 -6.82 8.17 7.12
N LEU A 218 -7.01 7.26 8.07
CA LEU A 218 -6.59 7.37 9.46
C LEU A 218 -5.81 6.10 9.80
N ILE A 219 -4.56 6.25 10.22
CA ILE A 219 -3.65 5.13 10.51
C ILE A 219 -3.20 5.23 11.96
N SER A 220 -3.28 4.13 12.70
CA SER A 220 -2.79 4.01 14.06
C SER A 220 -1.87 2.82 14.19
N GLU A 221 -0.62 3.08 14.54
CA GLU A 221 0.40 2.07 14.79
C GLU A 221 0.69 2.06 16.29
N ASN A 222 0.67 0.89 16.91
CA ASN A 222 0.85 0.74 18.35
C ASN A 222 1.85 -0.38 18.63
N ILE A 223 2.87 -0.09 19.44
CA ILE A 223 3.88 -1.08 19.81
C ILE A 223 3.45 -1.70 21.14
N VAL A 224 2.99 -2.95 21.10
CA VAL A 224 2.36 -3.61 22.25
C VAL A 224 3.40 -4.09 23.27
N SER A 225 4.56 -4.53 22.76
CA SER A 225 5.71 -4.96 23.55
C SER A 225 6.98 -4.82 22.74
N GLY A 226 8.06 -4.39 23.39
CA GLY A 226 9.33 -4.14 22.71
C GLY A 226 10.07 -3.02 23.40
N LEU A 227 11.16 -2.56 22.79
CA LEU A 227 11.90 -1.39 23.29
C LEU A 227 11.14 -0.09 22.99
N GLU A 228 10.32 -0.10 21.95
CA GLU A 228 9.62 1.07 21.43
C GLU A 228 8.15 1.13 21.89
N LYS A 229 7.78 0.42 22.97
CA LYS A 229 6.38 0.29 23.45
C LYS A 229 5.63 1.63 23.67
N GLU A 230 6.34 2.74 23.88
CA GLU A 230 5.73 4.05 24.10
C GLU A 230 5.59 4.90 22.81
N ASN A 231 5.99 4.34 21.67
CA ASN A 231 6.06 5.02 20.37
C ASN A 231 4.76 4.84 19.56
N ASP A 232 3.61 5.06 20.20
CA ASP A 232 2.32 4.98 19.51
C ASP A 232 2.14 6.14 18.53
N SER A 233 1.72 5.81 17.31
CA SER A 233 1.52 6.76 16.22
C SER A 233 0.04 6.84 15.82
N LEU A 234 -0.42 8.05 15.51
CA LEU A 234 -1.73 8.28 14.90
C LEU A 234 -1.56 9.34 13.83
N THR A 235 -1.92 9.02 12.59
CA THR A 235 -1.79 9.93 11.45
C THR A 235 -3.09 10.03 10.67
N VAL A 236 -3.28 11.18 10.01
CA VAL A 236 -4.36 11.41 9.05
C VAL A 236 -3.78 11.72 7.68
N LEU A 237 -4.37 11.17 6.64
CA LEU A 237 -3.87 11.29 5.27
C LEU A 237 -5.03 11.62 4.32
N PRO A 238 -5.34 12.91 4.09
CA PRO A 238 -6.16 13.33 2.97
C PRO A 238 -5.44 13.07 1.64
N GLY A 239 -6.19 12.58 0.66
CA GLY A 239 -5.67 12.22 -0.66
C GLY A 239 -6.60 12.56 -1.82
N ILE A 240 -6.01 12.62 -2.99
CA ILE A 240 -6.70 12.66 -4.28
C ILE A 240 -6.13 11.58 -5.19
N GLN A 241 -6.99 10.89 -5.91
CA GLN A 241 -6.62 9.90 -6.90
C GLN A 241 -7.30 10.21 -8.24
N LEU A 242 -6.57 9.96 -9.33
CA LEU A 242 -7.08 9.97 -10.68
C LEU A 242 -6.96 8.56 -11.23
N TRP A 243 -8.11 7.96 -11.54
CA TRP A 243 -8.19 6.65 -12.16
C TRP A 243 -8.61 6.77 -13.62
N SER A 244 -7.96 6.04 -14.52
CA SER A 244 -8.40 5.87 -15.91
C SER A 244 -8.98 4.46 -16.10
N PRO A 245 -10.33 4.30 -16.10
CA PRO A 245 -10.99 3.00 -16.26
C PRO A 245 -10.58 2.22 -17.49
N VAL A 246 -10.25 2.93 -18.58
CA VAL A 246 -9.92 2.35 -19.88
C VAL A 246 -8.55 1.70 -19.87
N SER A 247 -7.57 2.29 -19.18
CA SER A 247 -6.19 1.83 -19.21
C SER A 247 -5.72 1.16 -17.92
N GLY A 248 -6.57 1.14 -16.88
CA GLY A 248 -6.25 0.58 -15.57
C GLY A 248 -5.32 1.44 -14.72
N TRP A 249 -4.74 2.49 -15.30
CA TRP A 249 -3.80 3.36 -14.59
C TRP A 249 -4.49 4.21 -13.54
N GLN A 250 -3.82 4.29 -12.40
CA GLN A 250 -4.21 5.12 -11.27
C GLN A 250 -3.00 5.89 -10.77
N ALA A 251 -3.21 7.15 -10.43
CA ALA A 251 -2.22 7.99 -9.77
C ALA A 251 -2.86 8.66 -8.56
N ALA A 252 -2.25 8.54 -7.39
CA ALA A 252 -2.71 9.15 -6.15
C ALA A 252 -1.64 10.05 -5.54
N LEU A 253 -2.09 11.11 -4.87
CA LEU A 253 -1.27 12.04 -4.12
C LEU A 253 -1.94 12.31 -2.78
N GLY A 254 -1.18 12.27 -1.70
CA GLY A 254 -1.69 12.56 -0.36
C GLY A 254 -0.66 13.21 0.55
N ALA A 255 -1.14 13.80 1.63
CA ALA A 255 -0.30 14.42 2.65
C ALA A 255 -0.62 13.80 4.02
N GLU A 256 0.32 13.07 4.58
CA GLU A 256 0.20 12.45 5.90
C GLU A 256 0.64 13.42 7.00
N LEU A 257 -0.25 13.61 7.97
CA LEU A 257 -0.09 14.54 9.09
C LEU A 257 -0.17 13.75 10.40
N PRO A 258 0.89 13.72 11.22
CA PRO A 258 0.84 13.14 12.55
C PRO A 258 -0.09 13.92 13.48
N LEU A 259 -0.96 13.20 14.18
CA LEU A 259 -1.85 13.71 15.22
C LEU A 259 -1.37 13.35 16.63
N SER A 260 -0.52 12.33 16.75
CA SER A 260 0.13 11.90 17.99
C SER A 260 1.30 12.79 18.40
N ALA A 261 1.73 12.67 19.66
CA ALA A 261 2.91 13.35 20.18
C ALA A 261 4.21 12.72 19.67
N TYR A 262 4.27 11.38 19.64
CA TYR A 262 5.33 10.65 18.96
C TYR A 262 5.13 10.77 17.44
N ARG A 263 6.21 11.10 16.74
CA ARG A 263 6.25 11.23 15.27
C ARG A 263 7.70 11.22 14.78
N ASN A 264 7.93 10.51 13.68
CA ASN A 264 9.25 10.43 13.05
C ASN A 264 9.50 11.53 12.01
N SER A 265 8.48 12.29 11.64
CA SER A 265 8.54 13.41 10.69
C SER A 265 7.48 14.45 11.04
N ASP A 266 7.64 15.69 10.56
CA ASP A 266 6.59 16.71 10.77
C ASP A 266 5.39 16.51 9.83
N TYR A 267 5.64 16.02 8.61
CA TYR A 267 4.63 15.54 7.66
C TYR A 267 5.31 14.66 6.60
N GLN A 268 4.51 13.89 5.86
CA GLN A 268 4.97 13.15 4.68
C GLN A 268 4.08 13.44 3.47
N ILE A 269 4.69 13.49 2.28
CA ILE A 269 3.95 13.55 1.01
C ILE A 269 4.07 12.21 0.32
N HIS A 270 2.94 11.65 -0.08
CA HIS A 270 2.85 10.34 -0.71
C HIS A 270 2.41 10.48 -2.15
N PHE A 271 3.04 9.71 -3.04
CA PHE A 271 2.64 9.55 -4.43
C PHE A 271 2.60 8.07 -4.77
N LYS A 272 1.47 7.60 -5.30
CA LYS A 272 1.25 6.20 -5.68
C LYS A 272 0.88 6.14 -7.16
N LEU A 273 1.55 5.26 -7.90
CA LEU A 273 1.23 4.90 -9.28
C LEU A 273 0.87 3.42 -9.29
N ARG A 274 -0.26 3.08 -9.88
CA ARG A 274 -0.74 1.70 -9.94
C ARG A 274 -1.36 1.38 -11.27
N ASN A 275 -1.31 0.11 -11.63
CA ASN A 275 -2.06 -0.46 -12.73
C ASN A 275 -2.32 -1.95 -12.44
N HIS A 276 -3.22 -2.56 -13.20
CA HIS A 276 -3.54 -4.00 -13.11
C HIS A 276 -2.90 -4.69 -14.32
N LEU A 277 -2.26 -5.84 -14.15
CA LEU A 277 -1.60 -6.55 -15.25
C LEU A 277 -1.85 -8.03 -15.14
N ASP A 278 -2.45 -8.68 -16.13
CA ASP A 278 -2.50 -10.14 -16.20
C ASP A 278 -1.07 -10.72 -16.26
N TRP A 279 -0.55 -11.15 -15.12
CA TRP A 279 0.76 -11.79 -14.99
C TRP A 279 0.73 -13.20 -15.59
N GLY A 280 -0.45 -13.83 -15.55
CA GLY A 280 -0.71 -15.17 -16.07
C GLY A 280 -0.45 -15.31 -17.56
N HIS A 281 -0.60 -14.25 -18.36
CA HIS A 281 -0.19 -14.28 -19.77
C HIS A 281 1.33 -14.41 -19.93
N TRP A 282 2.14 -13.81 -19.04
CA TRP A 282 3.60 -13.83 -19.15
C TRP A 282 4.24 -15.07 -18.51
N LEU A 283 3.55 -15.73 -17.59
CA LEU A 283 4.02 -16.90 -16.84
C LEU A 283 3.57 -18.25 -17.46
N LYS A 284 2.81 -18.23 -18.55
CA LYS A 284 2.42 -19.40 -19.37
C LYS A 284 3.33 -19.58 -20.59
#